data_AF-A0A2S9KFM3-F1
#
_entry.id   AF-A0A2S9KFM3-F1
#
_cell.length_a   1.000
_cell.length_b   1.000
_cell.length_c   1.000
_cell.angle_alpha   90.00
_cell.angle_beta   90.00
_cell.angle_gamma   90.00
#
_symmetry.space_group_name_H-M   'P 1'
#
loop_
_entity.id
_entity.type
_entity.pdbx_description
1 polymer ?
#
loop_
_entity_poly.entity_id
_entity_poly.type
_entity_poly.pdbx_seq_one_letter_code
_entity_poly.pdbx_strand_id
1 'polypeptide(L)'
;MTPTQKKLLAELVTLRHAARGWVRVNRLVRDNIKRFEVNRDLALACGDSEVEQDSRGLIQESRERLTEYRFYLVEVGQHFNRLSREINEHLPREAWLEALSVNRAEWETESMRQHGGTPMNVVAVLRLENSATRDDDIATRPLAWCCQMALMNAMQTSDKLDRAIHEASNEFFGGAFGEYRERSPLERMGIPASMIQGGEG
;
A
#
# COMPACT_ATOMS: atom_id res chain seq x y z
N MET A 1 6.84 21.76 23.45
CA MET A 1 7.10 20.53 22.67
C MET A 1 8.46 19.97 23.06
N THR A 2 8.52 18.74 23.56
CA THR A 2 9.76 18.08 24.04
C THR A 2 10.65 17.62 22.88
N PRO A 3 11.94 17.28 23.12
CA PRO A 3 12.81 16.70 22.09
C PRO A 3 12.23 15.44 21.45
N THR A 4 11.65 14.54 22.26
CA THR A 4 10.97 13.32 21.78
C THR A 4 9.80 13.66 20.87
N GLN A 5 8.95 14.61 21.26
CA GLN A 5 7.81 15.05 20.43
C GLN A 5 8.28 15.63 19.09
N LYS A 6 9.35 16.44 19.07
CA LYS A 6 9.94 16.97 17.83
C LYS A 6 10.43 15.85 16.91
N LYS A 7 11.10 14.84 17.47
CA LYS A 7 11.58 13.68 16.71
C LYS A 7 10.42 12.90 16.09
N LEU A 8 9.41 12.55 16.88
CA LEU A 8 8.24 11.80 16.41
C LEU A 8 7.48 12.55 15.31
N LEU A 9 7.32 13.86 15.45
CA LEU A 9 6.65 14.69 14.45
C LEU A 9 7.44 14.74 13.13
N ALA A 10 8.76 14.93 13.22
CA ALA A 10 9.63 14.94 12.05
C ALA A 10 9.64 13.57 11.34
N GLU A 11 9.66 12.49 12.10
CA GLU A 11 9.60 11.13 11.59
C GLU A 11 8.28 10.86 10.87
N LEU A 12 7.14 11.25 11.47
CA LEU A 12 5.82 11.15 10.85
C LEU A 12 5.74 11.90 9.50
N VAL A 13 6.23 13.15 9.47
CA VAL A 13 6.26 13.96 8.24
C VAL A 13 7.15 13.30 7.18
N THR A 14 8.33 12.82 7.58
CA THR A 14 9.27 12.12 6.70
C THR A 14 8.63 10.88 6.09
N LEU A 15 7.93 10.09 6.91
CA LEU A 15 7.24 8.89 6.48
C LEU A 15 6.16 9.18 5.43
N ARG A 16 5.39 10.25 5.63
CA ARG A 16 4.36 10.70 4.68
C ARG A 16 4.95 11.08 3.33
N HIS A 17 6.09 11.78 3.33
CA HIS A 17 6.80 12.13 2.10
C HIS A 17 7.40 10.90 1.41
N ALA A 18 8.00 9.98 2.17
CA ALA A 18 8.52 8.72 1.63
C ALA A 18 7.40 7.88 0.99
N ALA A 19 6.26 7.74 1.68
CA ALA A 19 5.10 7.04 1.14
C ALA A 19 4.65 7.65 -0.19
N ARG A 20 4.53 8.99 -0.27
CA ARG A 20 4.16 9.69 -1.50
C ARG A 20 5.17 9.43 -2.63
N GLY A 21 6.46 9.49 -2.32
CA GLY A 21 7.55 9.23 -3.28
C GLY A 21 7.43 7.82 -3.87
N TRP A 22 7.31 6.81 -3.01
CA TRP A 22 7.24 5.41 -3.46
C TRP A 22 5.97 5.09 -4.23
N VAL A 23 4.80 5.60 -3.80
CA VAL A 23 3.55 5.44 -4.56
C VAL A 23 3.66 6.05 -5.95
N ARG A 24 4.26 7.25 -6.05
CA ARG A 24 4.49 7.92 -7.34
C ARG A 24 5.43 7.12 -8.23
N VAL A 25 6.56 6.66 -7.70
CA VAL A 25 7.53 5.84 -8.47
C VAL A 25 6.86 4.54 -8.94
N ASN A 26 6.09 3.86 -8.09
CA ASN A 26 5.38 2.64 -8.46
C ASN A 26 4.39 2.87 -9.62
N ARG A 27 3.67 4.01 -9.61
CA ARG A 27 2.77 4.42 -10.72
C ARG A 27 3.55 4.70 -12.00
N LEU A 28 4.63 5.49 -11.93
CA LEU A 28 5.46 5.81 -13.10
C LEU A 28 6.03 4.57 -13.77
N VAL A 29 6.48 3.58 -13.00
CA VAL A 29 6.98 2.31 -13.54
C VAL A 29 5.87 1.53 -14.25
N ARG A 30 4.66 1.47 -13.68
CA ARG A 30 3.51 0.84 -14.35
C ARG A 30 3.15 1.54 -15.66
N ASP A 31 3.20 2.86 -15.68
CA ASP A 31 2.94 3.64 -16.89
C ASP A 31 4.04 3.41 -17.94
N ASN A 32 5.30 3.27 -17.52
CA ASN A 32 6.41 2.91 -18.41
C ASN A 32 6.25 1.50 -18.98
N ILE A 33 5.87 0.50 -18.16
CA ILE A 33 5.58 -0.86 -18.65
C ILE A 33 4.55 -0.81 -19.77
N LYS A 34 3.43 -0.12 -19.57
CA LYS A 34 2.40 0.03 -20.60
C LYS A 34 2.94 0.65 -21.89
N ARG A 35 3.78 1.68 -21.78
CA ARG A 35 4.41 2.33 -22.95
C ARG A 35 5.34 1.36 -23.69
N PHE A 36 6.15 0.59 -22.96
CA PHE A 36 7.03 -0.40 -23.57
C PHE A 36 6.26 -1.58 -24.18
N GLU A 37 5.13 -1.97 -23.59
CA GLU A 37 4.22 -2.98 -24.16
C GLU A 37 3.67 -2.50 -25.51
N VAL A 38 3.23 -1.24 -25.61
CA VAL A 38 2.79 -0.66 -26.89
C VAL A 38 3.94 -0.63 -27.91
N ASN A 39 5.14 -0.20 -27.51
CA ASN A 39 6.30 -0.15 -28.41
C ASN A 39 6.67 -1.55 -28.93
N ARG A 40 6.66 -2.56 -28.06
CA ARG A 40 6.88 -3.97 -28.43
C ARG A 40 5.87 -4.43 -29.47
N ASP A 41 4.59 -4.15 -29.24
CA ASP A 41 3.51 -4.62 -30.13
C ASP A 41 3.57 -3.94 -31.50
N LEU A 42 3.96 -2.67 -31.55
CA LEU A 42 4.23 -1.96 -32.81
C LEU A 42 5.46 -2.51 -33.54
N ALA A 43 6.55 -2.78 -32.82
CA ALA A 43 7.77 -3.36 -33.40
C ALA A 43 7.50 -4.75 -34.00
N LEU A 44 6.74 -5.59 -33.29
CA LEU A 44 6.26 -6.89 -33.77
C LEU A 44 5.47 -6.76 -35.08
N ALA A 45 4.55 -5.79 -35.17
CA ALA A 45 3.74 -5.58 -36.37
C ALA A 45 4.57 -5.11 -37.57
N CYS A 46 5.68 -4.41 -37.34
CA CYS A 46 6.59 -3.91 -38.37
C CYS A 46 7.75 -4.87 -38.70
N GLY A 47 7.90 -5.98 -37.95
CA GLY A 47 9.03 -6.90 -38.10
C GLY A 47 10.37 -6.34 -37.60
N ASP A 48 10.35 -5.35 -36.71
CA ASP A 48 11.54 -4.75 -36.12
C ASP A 48 11.99 -5.54 -34.87
N SER A 49 12.85 -6.53 -35.11
CA SER A 49 13.32 -7.44 -34.06
C SER A 49 14.18 -6.78 -32.99
N GLU A 50 14.91 -5.71 -33.33
CA GLU A 50 15.78 -5.00 -32.40
C GLU A 50 14.93 -4.24 -31.37
N VAL A 51 13.98 -3.42 -31.84
CA VAL A 51 13.07 -2.67 -30.97
C VAL A 51 12.16 -3.59 -30.16
N GLU A 52 11.75 -4.73 -30.73
CA GLU A 52 11.01 -5.75 -30.00
C GLU A 52 11.83 -6.28 -28.81
N GLN A 53 13.08 -6.69 -29.06
CA GLN A 53 13.94 -7.28 -28.03
C GLN A 53 14.27 -6.28 -26.93
N ASP A 54 14.59 -5.03 -27.29
CA ASP A 54 14.86 -3.96 -26.33
C ASP A 54 13.63 -3.66 -25.47
N SER A 55 12.45 -3.58 -26.09
CA SER A 55 11.20 -3.35 -25.35
C SER A 55 10.89 -4.49 -24.38
N ARG A 56 11.15 -5.75 -24.77
CA ARG A 56 11.03 -6.91 -23.86
C ARG A 56 11.97 -6.81 -22.67
N GLY A 57 13.24 -6.42 -22.90
CA GLY A 57 14.22 -6.21 -21.84
C GLY A 57 13.78 -5.13 -20.84
N LEU A 58 13.33 -3.98 -21.32
CA LEU A 58 12.85 -2.87 -20.49
C LEU A 58 11.58 -3.22 -19.70
N ILE A 59 10.66 -4.00 -20.28
CA ILE A 59 9.48 -4.52 -19.58
C ILE A 59 9.91 -5.41 -18.41
N GLN A 60 10.84 -6.34 -18.66
CA GLN A 60 11.30 -7.28 -17.64
C GLN A 60 11.99 -6.55 -16.48
N GLU A 61 12.94 -5.66 -16.78
CA GLU A 61 13.62 -4.84 -15.76
C GLU A 61 12.62 -4.00 -14.95
N SER A 62 11.63 -3.40 -15.63
CA SER A 62 10.60 -2.62 -14.96
C SER A 62 9.72 -3.46 -14.02
N ARG A 63 9.44 -4.73 -14.37
CA ARG A 63 8.67 -5.66 -13.54
C ARG A 63 9.46 -6.10 -12.30
N GLU A 64 10.77 -6.31 -12.43
CA GLU A 64 11.66 -6.62 -11.31
C GLU A 64 11.71 -5.44 -10.32
N ARG A 65 11.96 -4.23 -10.82
CA ARG A 65 11.92 -3.00 -9.99
C ARG A 65 10.57 -2.79 -9.32
N LEU A 66 9.46 -3.10 -10.00
CA LEU A 66 8.13 -2.98 -9.42
C LEU A 66 7.95 -3.88 -8.19
N THR A 67 8.58 -5.06 -8.20
CA THR A 67 8.60 -5.99 -7.06
C THR A 67 9.36 -5.40 -5.88
N GLU A 68 10.56 -4.87 -6.11
CA GLU A 68 11.36 -4.18 -5.08
C GLU A 68 10.58 -3.00 -4.46
N TYR A 69 9.96 -2.17 -5.30
CA TYR A 69 9.22 -1.01 -4.83
C TYR A 69 7.97 -1.38 -4.01
N ARG A 70 7.38 -2.56 -4.23
CA ARG A 70 6.30 -3.06 -3.36
C ARG A 70 6.81 -3.37 -1.96
N PHE A 71 8.02 -3.90 -1.81
CA PHE A 71 8.62 -4.12 -0.48
C PHE A 71 8.87 -2.80 0.26
N TYR A 72 9.32 -1.74 -0.42
CA TYR A 72 9.44 -0.43 0.24
C TYR A 72 8.10 0.13 0.72
N LEU A 73 7.01 -0.09 -0.02
CA LEU A 73 5.67 0.29 0.44
C LEU A 73 5.26 -0.50 1.69
N VAL A 74 5.58 -1.80 1.74
CA VAL A 74 5.34 -2.66 2.91
C VAL A 74 6.14 -2.16 4.11
N GLU A 75 7.43 -1.88 3.95
CA GLU A 75 8.30 -1.38 5.02
C GLU A 75 7.79 -0.06 5.60
N VAL A 76 7.38 0.89 4.75
CA VAL A 76 6.79 2.15 5.19
C VAL A 76 5.51 1.91 6.00
N GLY A 77 4.63 1.01 5.56
CA GLY A 77 3.40 0.68 6.28
C GLY A 77 3.66 0.02 7.64
N GLN A 78 4.60 -0.91 7.70
CA GLN A 78 5.01 -1.56 8.95
C GLN A 78 5.64 -0.57 9.93
N HIS A 79 6.48 0.33 9.42
CA HIS A 79 7.10 1.37 10.23
C HIS A 79 6.06 2.35 10.79
N PHE A 80 5.13 2.80 9.94
CA PHE A 80 4.02 3.64 10.39
C PHE A 80 3.21 2.96 11.49
N ASN A 81 2.93 1.66 11.36
CA ASN A 81 2.19 0.91 12.37
C ASN A 81 2.84 0.96 13.75
N ARG A 82 4.16 0.68 13.82
CA ARG A 82 4.91 0.78 15.07
C ARG A 82 4.93 2.20 15.63
N LEU A 83 5.22 3.18 14.76
CA LEU A 83 5.33 4.58 15.14
C LEU A 83 3.99 5.18 15.61
N SER A 84 2.87 4.71 15.05
CA SER A 84 1.54 5.25 15.35
C SER A 84 1.18 5.18 16.83
N ARG A 85 1.60 4.12 17.53
CA ARG A 85 1.39 3.97 18.96
C ARG A 85 2.19 5.00 19.75
N GLU A 86 3.47 5.14 19.44
CA GLU A 86 4.36 6.12 20.11
C GLU A 86 3.89 7.56 19.87
N ILE A 87 3.45 7.88 18.65
CA ILE A 87 2.81 9.15 18.31
C ILE A 87 1.58 9.38 19.17
N ASN A 88 0.68 8.40 19.27
CA ASN A 88 -0.57 8.54 20.02
C ASN A 88 -0.35 8.77 21.51
N GLU A 89 0.70 8.18 22.07
CA GLU A 89 1.06 8.31 23.49
C GLU A 89 1.75 9.65 23.81
N HIS A 90 2.55 10.18 22.90
CA HIS A 90 3.45 11.30 23.18
C HIS A 90 3.05 12.62 22.52
N LEU A 91 2.32 12.59 21.40
CA LEU A 91 1.92 13.79 20.67
C LEU A 91 0.46 14.17 20.96
N PRO A 92 0.17 15.47 21.18
CA PRO A 92 -1.21 15.96 21.17
C PRO A 92 -1.92 15.59 19.86
N ARG A 93 -3.22 15.33 19.94
CA ARG A 93 -4.06 14.92 18.81
C ARG A 93 -3.93 15.85 17.62
N GLU A 94 -4.02 17.14 17.89
CA GLU A 94 -3.97 18.21 16.90
C GLU A 94 -2.62 18.21 16.17
N ALA A 95 -1.52 17.95 16.88
CA ALA A 95 -0.17 17.99 16.32
C ALA A 95 0.03 16.88 15.28
N TRP A 96 -0.41 15.65 15.56
CA TRP A 96 -0.27 14.57 14.61
C TRP A 96 -1.33 14.61 13.49
N LEU A 97 -2.53 15.15 13.73
CA LEU A 97 -3.52 15.42 12.67
C LEU A 97 -2.99 16.44 11.65
N GLU A 98 -2.36 17.52 12.12
CA GLU A 98 -1.71 18.51 11.26
C GLU A 98 -0.54 17.92 10.47
N ALA A 99 0.31 17.12 11.11
CA ALA A 99 1.43 16.45 10.43
C ALA A 99 0.97 15.44 9.37
N LEU A 100 -0.14 14.76 9.60
CA LEU A 100 -0.83 13.93 8.61
C LEU A 100 -1.55 14.76 7.54
N SER A 101 -1.62 16.09 7.67
CA SER A 101 -2.36 16.99 6.79
C SER A 101 -3.85 16.65 6.67
N VAL A 102 -4.47 16.30 7.80
CA VAL A 102 -5.92 16.10 7.90
C VAL A 102 -6.62 17.45 7.96
N ASN A 103 -7.66 17.63 7.13
CA ASN A 103 -8.47 18.83 7.08
C ASN A 103 -9.15 19.08 8.42
N ARG A 104 -9.04 20.31 8.96
CA ARG A 104 -9.65 20.69 10.23
C ARG A 104 -11.16 20.48 10.28
N ALA A 105 -11.84 20.59 9.13
CA ALA A 105 -13.28 20.31 9.03
C ALA A 105 -13.63 18.85 9.39
N GLU A 106 -12.68 17.92 9.27
CA GLU A 106 -12.89 16.50 9.55
C GLU A 106 -12.65 16.13 11.00
N TRP A 107 -11.93 16.96 11.76
CA TRP A 107 -11.45 16.64 13.12
C TRP A 107 -12.57 16.34 14.10
N GLU A 108 -13.76 16.89 13.86
CA GLU A 108 -14.91 16.79 14.75
C GLU A 108 -16.13 16.14 14.08
N THR A 109 -15.94 15.51 12.91
CA THR A 109 -17.00 14.73 12.27
C THR A 109 -17.35 13.51 13.13
N GLU A 110 -18.57 13.01 12.97
CA GLU A 110 -19.04 11.85 13.74
C GLU A 110 -18.14 10.62 13.54
N SER A 111 -17.75 10.35 12.29
CA SER A 111 -16.84 9.26 11.94
C SER A 111 -15.47 9.41 12.63
N MET A 112 -14.93 10.64 12.69
CA MET A 112 -13.68 10.93 13.39
C MET A 112 -13.80 10.73 14.91
N ARG A 113 -14.93 11.06 15.53
CA ARG A 113 -15.15 10.80 16.97
C ARG A 113 -15.28 9.32 17.29
N GLN A 114 -15.98 8.57 16.42
CA GLN A 114 -16.21 7.14 16.63
C GLN A 114 -14.97 6.28 16.36
N HIS A 115 -14.19 6.63 15.33
CA HIS A 115 -13.12 5.75 14.85
C HIS A 115 -11.74 6.41 14.81
N GLY A 116 -11.64 7.74 14.89
CA GLY A 116 -10.41 8.51 14.69
C GLY A 116 -9.55 8.72 15.94
N GLY A 117 -9.67 7.84 16.94
CA GLY A 117 -8.96 7.97 18.22
C GLY A 117 -7.45 7.77 18.15
N THR A 118 -6.90 7.28 17.02
CA THR A 118 -5.46 7.04 16.84
C THR A 118 -4.99 7.44 15.44
N PRO A 119 -3.69 7.76 15.27
CA PRO A 119 -3.11 8.03 13.95
C PRO A 119 -3.32 6.86 12.97
N MET A 120 -3.20 5.62 13.45
CA MET A 120 -3.42 4.43 12.63
C MET A 120 -4.84 4.40 12.07
N ASN A 121 -5.85 4.61 12.91
CA ASN A 121 -7.23 4.57 12.43
C ASN A 121 -7.54 5.72 11.48
N VAL A 122 -7.02 6.92 11.76
CA VAL A 122 -7.19 8.08 10.86
C VAL A 122 -6.61 7.82 9.47
N VAL A 123 -5.47 7.12 9.39
CA VAL A 123 -4.81 6.81 8.12
C VAL A 123 -5.40 5.57 7.44
N ALA A 124 -5.47 4.44 8.14
CA ALA A 124 -5.81 3.14 7.54
C ALA A 124 -7.32 2.86 7.46
N VAL A 125 -8.11 3.36 8.42
CA VAL A 125 -9.56 3.12 8.48
C VAL A 125 -10.32 4.28 7.86
N LEU A 126 -10.11 5.51 8.35
CA LEU A 126 -10.83 6.69 7.88
C LEU A 126 -10.25 7.26 6.58
N ARG A 127 -9.00 6.93 6.24
CA ARG A 127 -8.29 7.39 5.03
C ARG A 127 -8.30 8.92 4.87
N LEU A 128 -8.07 9.64 5.97
CA LEU A 128 -8.11 11.11 6.02
C LEU A 128 -6.73 11.79 5.90
N GLU A 129 -5.65 11.03 5.86
CA GLU A 129 -4.30 11.51 5.57
C GLU A 129 -4.28 12.45 4.33
N ASN A 130 -3.70 13.65 4.39
CA ASN A 130 -3.72 14.62 3.28
C ASN A 130 -5.12 15.08 2.82
N SER A 131 -6.18 14.93 3.60
CA SER A 131 -7.49 15.49 3.21
C SER A 131 -7.51 17.03 3.14
N ALA A 132 -6.51 17.69 3.71
CA ALA A 132 -6.32 19.14 3.54
C ALA A 132 -5.69 19.52 2.18
N THR A 133 -5.20 18.56 1.39
CA THR A 133 -4.60 18.84 0.08
C THR A 133 -5.63 18.72 -1.04
N ARG A 134 -5.62 19.66 -1.99
CA ARG A 134 -6.56 19.75 -3.14
C ARG A 134 -6.36 18.68 -4.24
N ASP A 135 -5.51 17.68 -4.03
CA ASP A 135 -5.29 16.64 -5.05
C ASP A 135 -6.47 15.65 -5.01
N ASP A 136 -7.16 15.45 -6.13
CA ASP A 136 -8.31 14.52 -6.27
C ASP A 136 -7.90 13.11 -6.77
N ASP A 137 -6.60 12.82 -6.89
CA ASP A 137 -6.10 11.58 -7.51
C ASP A 137 -5.95 10.45 -6.47
N ILE A 138 -5.99 9.17 -6.86
CA ILE A 138 -5.79 7.99 -5.97
C ILE A 138 -4.40 8.02 -5.27
N ALA A 139 -3.49 8.87 -5.75
CA ALA A 139 -2.26 9.27 -5.07
C ALA A 139 -2.48 10.09 -3.76
N THR A 140 -3.74 10.33 -3.36
CA THR A 140 -4.18 11.16 -2.24
C THR A 140 -3.79 10.63 -0.87
N ARG A 141 -3.76 9.31 -0.69
CA ARG A 141 -3.58 8.65 0.63
C ARG A 141 -2.41 7.66 0.64
N PRO A 142 -1.16 8.10 0.38
CA PRO A 142 -0.03 7.21 0.21
C PRO A 142 0.32 6.42 1.46
N LEU A 143 0.22 6.98 2.67
CA LEU A 143 0.43 6.19 3.90
C LEU A 143 -0.67 5.14 4.08
N ALA A 144 -1.92 5.47 3.78
CA ALA A 144 -3.01 4.50 3.81
C ALA A 144 -2.73 3.32 2.85
N TRP A 145 -2.23 3.61 1.65
CA TRP A 145 -1.81 2.58 0.70
C TRP A 145 -0.67 1.72 1.23
N CYS A 146 0.37 2.33 1.83
CA CYS A 146 1.45 1.57 2.47
C CYS A 146 0.94 0.65 3.60
N CYS A 147 0.00 1.12 4.43
CA CYS A 147 -0.62 0.30 5.47
C CYS A 147 -1.37 -0.91 4.88
N GLN A 148 -2.12 -0.68 3.79
CA GLN A 148 -2.80 -1.75 3.07
C GLN A 148 -1.81 -2.78 2.51
N MET A 149 -0.71 -2.32 1.87
CA MET A 149 0.34 -3.21 1.37
C MET A 149 0.98 -4.03 2.49
N ALA A 150 1.25 -3.40 3.65
CA ALA A 150 1.79 -4.08 4.82
C ALA A 150 0.82 -5.15 5.37
N LEU A 151 -0.48 -4.84 5.42
CA LEU A 151 -1.50 -5.80 5.85
C LEU A 151 -1.60 -6.98 4.87
N MET A 152 -1.67 -6.71 3.57
CA MET A 152 -1.72 -7.75 2.54
C MET A 152 -0.49 -8.66 2.59
N ASN A 153 0.70 -8.07 2.77
CA ASN A 153 1.93 -8.85 2.97
C ASN A 153 1.85 -9.72 4.24
N ALA A 154 1.38 -9.16 5.36
CA ALA A 154 1.25 -9.90 6.60
C ALA A 154 0.25 -11.06 6.48
N MET A 155 -0.88 -10.86 5.79
CA MET A 155 -1.84 -11.93 5.46
C MET A 155 -1.20 -13.01 4.60
N GLN A 156 -0.36 -12.63 3.64
CA GLN A 156 0.34 -13.59 2.78
C GLN A 156 1.30 -14.47 3.59
N THR A 157 1.98 -13.87 4.58
CA THR A 157 3.04 -14.54 5.34
C THR A 157 2.61 -15.13 6.68
N SER A 158 1.36 -14.92 7.11
CA SER A 158 0.85 -15.38 8.42
C SER A 158 -0.52 -16.03 8.31
N ASP A 159 -0.54 -17.35 8.50
CA ASP A 159 -1.73 -18.23 8.47
C ASP A 159 -2.78 -17.76 9.46
N LYS A 160 -2.31 -17.43 10.66
CA LYS A 160 -3.16 -17.02 11.77
C LYS A 160 -3.88 -15.72 11.42
N LEU A 161 -3.17 -14.76 10.84
CA LEU A 161 -3.76 -13.47 10.46
C LEU A 161 -4.68 -13.63 9.26
N ASP A 162 -4.29 -14.41 8.26
CA ASP A 162 -5.10 -14.67 7.07
C ASP A 162 -6.44 -15.29 7.42
N ARG A 163 -6.40 -16.35 8.24
CA ARG A 163 -7.60 -17.03 8.73
C ARG A 163 -8.48 -16.11 9.58
N ALA A 164 -7.89 -15.36 10.51
CA ALA A 164 -8.63 -14.45 11.35
C ALA A 164 -9.37 -13.37 10.54
N ILE A 165 -8.73 -12.84 9.48
CA ILE A 165 -9.36 -11.85 8.60
C ILE A 165 -10.45 -12.49 7.75
N HIS A 166 -10.24 -13.70 7.23
CA HIS A 166 -11.30 -14.44 6.52
C HIS A 166 -12.51 -14.65 7.40
N GLU A 167 -12.33 -15.19 8.60
CA GLU A 167 -13.42 -15.48 9.54
C GLU A 167 -14.18 -14.21 9.92
N ALA A 168 -13.48 -13.13 10.29
CA ALA A 168 -14.11 -11.86 10.63
C ALA A 168 -14.85 -11.22 9.44
N SER A 169 -14.28 -11.27 8.24
CA SER A 169 -14.94 -10.75 7.03
C SER A 169 -16.17 -11.59 6.69
N ASN A 170 -16.06 -12.92 6.79
CA ASN A 170 -17.16 -13.81 6.48
C ASN A 170 -18.31 -13.66 7.48
N GLU A 171 -18.03 -13.42 8.76
CA GLU A 171 -19.04 -13.07 9.76
C GLU A 171 -19.75 -11.75 9.40
N PHE A 172 -18.98 -10.69 9.12
CA PHE A 172 -19.54 -9.37 8.79
C PHE A 172 -20.41 -9.38 7.53
N PHE A 173 -19.99 -10.12 6.50
CA PHE A 173 -20.69 -10.21 5.22
C PHE A 173 -21.67 -11.40 5.14
N GLY A 174 -22.05 -12.00 6.28
CA GLY A 174 -23.11 -13.01 6.34
C GLY A 174 -22.80 -14.32 5.60
N GLY A 175 -21.54 -14.75 5.59
CA GLY A 175 -21.09 -16.00 4.96
C GLY A 175 -20.70 -15.88 3.49
N ALA A 176 -20.62 -14.66 2.93
CA ALA A 176 -20.39 -14.42 1.50
C ALA A 176 -19.10 -15.02 0.92
N PHE A 177 -18.08 -15.27 1.73
CA PHE A 177 -16.78 -15.77 1.29
C PHE A 177 -16.61 -17.29 1.49
N GLY A 178 -17.61 -17.97 2.06
CA GLY A 178 -17.59 -19.41 2.27
C GLY A 178 -16.54 -19.90 3.27
N GLU A 179 -16.16 -21.17 3.18
CA GLU A 179 -15.15 -21.77 4.04
C GLU A 179 -13.74 -21.25 3.73
N TYR A 180 -12.96 -21.03 4.79
CA TYR A 180 -11.56 -20.64 4.65
C TYR A 180 -10.78 -21.74 3.93
N ARG A 181 -10.03 -21.35 2.90
CA ARG A 181 -9.08 -22.22 2.19
C ARG A 181 -7.68 -21.73 2.46
N GLU A 182 -6.86 -22.61 3.01
CA GLU A 182 -5.47 -22.28 3.30
C GLU A 182 -4.66 -22.13 2.01
N ARG A 183 -3.81 -21.09 1.97
CA ARG A 183 -2.87 -20.88 0.86
C ARG A 183 -1.76 -21.91 0.88
N SER A 184 -1.40 -22.44 -0.29
CA SER A 184 -0.23 -23.29 -0.48
C SER A 184 1.08 -22.54 -0.19
N PRO A 185 2.19 -23.25 0.09
CA PRO A 185 3.50 -22.62 0.29
C PRO A 185 3.94 -21.73 -0.88
N LEU A 186 3.65 -22.13 -2.12
CA LEU A 186 3.99 -21.36 -3.32
C LEU A 186 3.12 -20.09 -3.44
N GLU A 187 1.83 -20.20 -3.14
CA GLU A 187 0.96 -19.02 -3.06
C GLU A 187 1.50 -18.05 -2.02
N ARG A 188 1.90 -18.51 -0.83
CA ARG A 188 2.51 -17.69 0.24
C ARG A 188 3.81 -17.00 -0.18
N MET A 189 4.56 -17.59 -1.11
CA MET A 189 5.72 -16.94 -1.75
C MET A 189 5.34 -15.91 -2.81
N GLY A 190 4.05 -15.67 -3.05
CA GLY A 190 3.54 -14.73 -4.03
C GLY A 190 3.44 -15.31 -5.45
N ILE A 191 3.59 -16.62 -5.62
CA ILE A 191 3.41 -17.32 -6.90
C ILE A 191 1.93 -17.64 -7.07
N PRO A 192 1.21 -17.04 -8.03
CA PRO A 192 -0.21 -17.31 -8.23
C PRO A 192 -0.46 -18.78 -8.54
N ALA A 193 -1.56 -19.36 -8.06
CA ALA A 193 -1.95 -20.74 -8.40
C ALA A 193 -2.00 -21.01 -9.91
N SER A 194 -2.36 -20.00 -10.71
CA SER A 194 -2.37 -20.08 -12.18
C SER A 194 -0.98 -20.27 -12.80
N MET A 195 0.10 -19.97 -12.09
CA MET A 195 1.49 -20.20 -12.50
C MET A 195 2.06 -21.50 -11.94
N ILE A 196 1.36 -22.15 -11.01
CA ILE A 196 1.75 -23.45 -10.42
C ILE A 196 1.26 -24.60 -11.30
N GLN A 197 0.15 -24.42 -12.02
CA GLN A 197 -0.37 -25.42 -12.97
C GLN A 197 0.33 -25.31 -14.33
N GLY A 198 1.51 -25.90 -14.40
CA GLY A 198 2.21 -26.30 -15.64
C GLY A 198 2.24 -27.83 -15.81
N GLY A 199 1.17 -28.53 -15.44
CA GLY A 199 1.09 -29.99 -15.55
C GLY A 199 -0.36 -30.47 -15.63
N GLU A 200 -0.68 -31.07 -16.78
CA GLU A 200 -1.86 -31.87 -17.11
C GLU A 200 -3.18 -31.13 -17.41
N GLY A 201 -3.35 -30.84 -18.71
CA GLY A 201 -4.60 -30.99 -19.45
C GLY A 201 -4.33 -31.78 -20.72
#